data_AF-A0A9E3X4P8-F1
#
_entry.id   AF-A0A9E3X4P8-F1
#
_cell.length_a   1.000
_cell.length_b   1.000
_cell.length_c   1.000
_cell.angle_alpha   90.00
_cell.angle_beta   90.00
_cell.angle_gamma   90.00
#
_symmetry.space_group_name_H-M   'P 1'
#
loop_
_entity.id
_entity.type
_entity.pdbx_description
1 polymer ?
#
loop_
_entity_poly.entity_id
_entity_poly.type
_entity_poly.pdbx_seq_one_letter_code
_entity_poly.pdbx_strand_id
1 'polypeptide(L)'
;PGSYTIRVSAYAFTDASGVLCDRRTVAVTVVQSRTTPTPTTTATPPPLPTVTPTPSATATTAPGDTCVGDQTWLDQDEDGIHDSGEPGLSGMDLYLWADDNRDGLPDRIVGTTTSGADGRYAFCGLQAVQIYMIEFGTTPQCSFTLRDQGNDETVDSDVDTQRGLTAPLQLANGQINNAVDAGYICGSIN
;
A
#
# COMPACT_ATOMS: atom_id res chain seq x y z
N PRO A 1 13.90 27.00 24.81
CA PRO A 1 12.90 25.93 24.97
C PRO A 1 11.83 26.07 23.87
N GLY A 2 11.68 25.03 23.05
CA GLY A 2 10.67 24.94 22.02
C GLY A 2 10.15 23.52 21.95
N SER A 3 8.85 23.37 21.70
CA SER A 3 8.24 22.11 21.31
C SER A 3 8.17 22.06 19.79
N TYR A 4 8.68 21.00 19.18
CA TYR A 4 8.49 20.74 17.76
C TYR A 4 7.63 19.48 17.62
N THR A 5 6.61 19.55 16.77
CA THR A 5 5.77 18.41 16.42
C THR A 5 6.29 17.81 15.13
N ILE A 6 6.72 16.56 15.18
CA ILE A 6 7.00 15.77 13.98
C ILE A 6 5.75 14.95 13.68
N ARG A 7 5.22 15.09 12.47
CA ARG A 7 4.16 14.21 11.97
C ARG A 7 4.84 13.07 11.22
N VAL A 8 4.74 11.86 11.75
CA VAL A 8 5.13 10.65 11.02
C VAL A 8 3.85 10.02 10.50
N SER A 9 3.70 9.98 9.18
CA SER A 9 2.68 9.16 8.53
C SER A 9 3.29 7.80 8.27
N ALA A 10 2.79 6.76 8.94
CA ALA A 10 3.08 5.38 8.59
C ALA A 10 1.82 4.80 7.95
N TYR A 11 1.96 4.23 6.76
CA TYR A 11 0.94 3.39 6.17
C TYR A 11 1.10 2.02 6.84
N ALA A 12 0.21 1.69 7.76
CA ALA A 12 0.17 0.35 8.33
C ALA A 12 -0.77 -0.49 7.47
N PHE A 13 -0.26 -1.61 6.97
CA PHE A 13 -1.09 -2.70 6.46
C PHE A 13 -2.00 -3.18 7.62
N THR A 14 -3.20 -3.57 7.26
CA THR A 14 -4.46 -3.58 8.04
C THR A 14 -4.42 -4.26 9.41
N ASP A 15 -5.37 -3.87 10.27
CA ASP A 15 -5.79 -4.71 11.39
C ASP A 15 -6.76 -5.82 10.92
N ALA A 16 -7.16 -6.69 11.84
CA ALA A 16 -7.97 -7.89 11.59
C ALA A 16 -9.39 -7.64 11.01
N SER A 17 -9.74 -6.40 10.66
CA SER A 17 -11.00 -6.02 10.00
C SER A 17 -10.91 -5.92 8.47
N GLY A 18 -9.72 -6.09 7.88
CA GLY A 18 -9.56 -6.13 6.42
C GLY A 18 -9.63 -4.77 5.71
N VAL A 19 -9.70 -3.65 6.45
CA VAL A 19 -9.74 -2.32 5.85
C VAL A 19 -8.33 -1.89 5.44
N LEU A 20 -7.96 -2.20 4.20
CA LEU A 20 -6.78 -1.64 3.53
C LEU A 20 -6.91 -0.12 3.64
N CYS A 21 -5.86 0.55 4.14
CA CYS A 21 -5.74 2.01 4.22
C CYS A 21 -6.16 2.72 5.53
N ASP A 22 -5.77 2.23 6.72
CA ASP A 22 -5.77 3.09 7.92
C ASP A 22 -4.49 3.96 7.97
N ARG A 23 -4.60 5.21 7.51
CA ARG A 23 -3.53 6.22 7.68
C ARG A 23 -3.44 6.63 9.14
N ARG A 24 -2.66 5.89 9.94
CA ARG A 24 -2.31 6.32 11.30
C ARG A 24 -1.22 7.38 11.25
N THR A 25 -1.63 8.65 11.35
CA THR A 25 -0.68 9.74 11.61
C THR A 25 -0.38 9.80 13.11
N VAL A 26 0.83 9.44 13.50
CA VAL A 26 1.29 9.63 14.89
C VAL A 26 1.96 11.00 15.00
N ALA A 27 1.38 11.88 15.80
CA ALA A 27 2.02 13.14 16.17
C ALA A 27 3.00 12.89 17.31
N VAL A 28 4.30 12.98 17.03
CA VAL A 28 5.34 12.89 18.06
C VAL A 28 5.70 14.31 18.49
N THR A 29 5.33 14.69 19.72
CA THR A 29 5.74 15.96 20.32
C THR A 29 7.08 15.78 21.01
N VAL A 30 8.13 16.40 20.46
CA VAL A 30 9.46 16.40 21.08
C VAL A 30 9.58 17.64 21.98
N VAL A 31 9.72 17.42 23.28
CA VAL A 31 9.96 18.49 24.26
C VAL A 31 11.46 18.63 24.47
N GLN A 32 12.07 19.70 23.96
CA GLN A 32 13.47 19.99 24.23
C GLN A 32 13.61 20.67 25.60
N SER A 33 14.02 19.90 26.62
CA SER A 33 14.37 20.46 27.92
C SER A 33 15.74 21.14 27.85
N ARG A 34 15.79 22.44 28.18
CA ARG A 34 17.06 23.15 28.35
C ARG A 34 17.53 22.85 29.78
N THR A 35 18.40 21.87 29.96
CA THR A 35 19.17 21.79 31.20
C THR A 35 20.20 22.91 31.15
N THR A 36 20.09 23.89 32.04
CA THR A 36 21.18 24.85 32.26
C THR A 36 22.27 24.08 33.00
N PRO A 37 23.45 23.81 32.40
CA PRO A 37 24.51 23.18 33.15
C PRO A 37 24.97 24.15 34.24
N THR A 38 24.89 23.73 35.50
CA THR A 38 25.63 24.38 36.58
C THR A 38 27.12 24.27 36.24
N PRO A 39 27.91 25.35 36.26
CA PRO A 39 29.33 25.26 35.94
C PRO A 39 30.04 24.50 37.07
N THR A 40 30.33 23.23 36.82
CA THR A 40 31.21 22.43 37.69
C THR A 40 32.57 22.32 37.00
N THR A 41 33.61 22.84 37.65
CA THR A 41 34.99 22.57 37.25
C THR A 41 35.30 21.12 37.60
N THR A 42 35.55 20.28 36.59
CA THR A 42 35.93 18.85 36.67
C THR A 42 34.77 17.85 36.65
N ALA A 43 34.54 17.26 35.49
CA ALA A 43 34.35 15.82 35.21
C ALA A 43 33.60 15.64 33.86
N THR A 44 33.90 14.53 33.18
CA THR A 44 33.34 14.00 31.93
C THR A 44 31.90 14.45 31.62
N PRO A 45 31.57 14.86 30.38
CA PRO A 45 30.21 15.26 30.02
C PRO A 45 29.21 14.13 30.34
N PRO A 46 28.08 14.42 31.02
CA PRO A 46 27.03 13.43 31.22
C PRO A 46 26.47 12.97 29.86
N PRO A 47 26.06 11.70 29.71
CA PRO A 47 25.40 11.23 28.50
C PRO A 47 24.13 12.04 28.23
N LEU A 48 23.93 12.42 26.97
CA LEU A 48 22.74 13.13 26.49
C LEU A 48 21.48 12.33 26.89
N PRO A 49 20.42 12.96 27.43
CA PRO A 49 19.19 12.23 27.74
C PRO A 49 18.61 11.62 26.47
N THR A 50 18.47 10.29 26.45
CA THR A 50 17.71 9.57 25.43
C THR A 50 16.24 9.90 25.64
N VAL A 51 15.70 10.80 24.81
CA VAL A 51 14.25 10.98 24.72
C VAL A 51 13.69 9.76 24.00
N THR A 52 13.12 8.82 24.73
CA THR A 52 12.29 7.77 24.14
C THR A 52 10.93 8.39 23.87
N PRO A 53 10.55 8.70 22.61
CA PRO A 53 9.20 9.17 22.34
C PRO A 53 8.24 8.05 22.73
N THR A 54 7.30 8.32 23.63
CA THR A 54 6.14 7.44 23.85
C THR A 54 5.13 7.77 22.74
N PRO A 55 4.93 6.90 21.73
CA PRO A 55 3.90 7.15 20.72
C PRO A 55 2.54 7.09 21.40
N SER A 56 1.82 8.21 21.42
CA SER A 56 0.39 8.23 21.71
C SER A 56 -0.34 8.17 20.37
N ALA A 57 -0.78 6.98 19.99
CA ALA A 57 -1.58 6.80 18.77
C ALA A 57 -3.04 7.14 19.07
N THR A 58 -3.51 8.27 18.57
CA THR A 58 -4.95 8.51 18.40
C THR A 58 -5.26 8.24 16.93
N ALA A 59 -5.96 7.14 16.66
CA ALA A 59 -6.44 6.84 15.31
C ALA A 59 -7.51 7.88 14.95
N THR A 60 -7.26 8.67 13.92
CA THR A 60 -8.24 9.55 13.31
C THR A 60 -8.00 9.43 11.82
N THR A 61 -8.89 8.70 11.14
CA THR A 61 -8.97 8.65 9.69
C THR A 61 -9.25 10.07 9.20
N ALA A 62 -8.27 10.67 8.52
CA ALA A 62 -8.45 11.96 7.89
C ALA A 62 -9.22 11.74 6.56
N PRO A 63 -10.29 12.49 6.28
CA PRO A 63 -10.90 12.49 4.94
C PRO A 63 -9.88 13.05 3.94
N GLY A 64 -9.48 12.26 2.94
CA GLY A 64 -8.61 12.74 1.85
C GLY A 64 -7.64 11.74 1.22
N ASP A 65 -7.55 10.50 1.70
CA ASP A 65 -6.69 9.51 1.04
C ASP A 65 -7.49 8.75 -0.02
N THR A 66 -7.26 9.10 -1.29
CA THR A 66 -7.68 8.28 -2.42
C THR A 66 -6.75 7.07 -2.50
N CYS A 67 -7.32 5.86 -2.57
CA CYS A 67 -6.55 4.62 -2.56
C CYS A 67 -7.12 3.59 -3.56
N VAL A 68 -6.25 2.67 -3.98
CA VAL A 68 -6.59 1.54 -4.84
C VAL A 68 -5.74 0.32 -4.50
N GLY A 69 -6.32 -0.86 -4.60
CA GLY A 69 -5.67 -2.17 -4.47
C GLY A 69 -6.71 -3.23 -4.15
N ASP A 70 -6.28 -4.44 -3.77
CA ASP A 70 -6.99 -5.37 -2.90
C ASP A 70 -6.15 -6.65 -2.74
N GLN A 71 -6.16 -7.54 -3.73
CA GLN A 71 -5.68 -8.92 -3.60
C GLN A 71 -4.88 -9.39 -4.83
N THR A 72 -3.78 -10.10 -4.58
CA THR A 72 -3.20 -11.07 -5.52
C THR A 72 -3.48 -12.47 -4.98
N TRP A 73 -3.87 -13.41 -5.83
CA TRP A 73 -4.19 -14.79 -5.38
C TRP A 73 -3.72 -15.86 -6.36
N LEU A 74 -3.62 -17.09 -5.85
CA LEU A 74 -3.39 -18.28 -6.65
C LEU A 74 -4.76 -18.83 -7.07
N ASP A 75 -5.09 -18.67 -8.33
CA ASP A 75 -6.26 -19.26 -8.97
C ASP A 75 -5.97 -20.75 -9.23
N GLN A 76 -6.61 -21.61 -8.46
CA GLN A 76 -6.31 -23.04 -8.41
C GLN A 76 -7.16 -23.87 -9.38
N ASP A 77 -8.31 -23.36 -9.79
CA ASP A 77 -9.21 -24.03 -10.73
C ASP A 77 -9.26 -23.36 -12.11
N GLU A 78 -8.50 -22.28 -12.27
CA GLU A 78 -8.24 -21.56 -13.52
C GLU A 78 -9.49 -20.87 -14.09
N ASP A 79 -10.42 -20.48 -13.23
CA ASP A 79 -11.70 -19.90 -13.66
C ASP A 79 -11.72 -18.36 -13.71
N GLY A 80 -10.68 -17.71 -13.16
CA GLY A 80 -10.51 -16.27 -13.13
C GLY A 80 -11.24 -15.54 -11.99
N ILE A 81 -11.84 -16.27 -11.07
CA ILE A 81 -12.57 -15.77 -9.90
C ILE A 81 -11.79 -16.14 -8.63
N HIS A 82 -11.74 -15.23 -7.66
CA HIS A 82 -11.16 -15.48 -6.35
C HIS A 82 -12.16 -16.23 -5.48
N ASP A 83 -12.01 -17.54 -5.48
CA ASP A 83 -12.92 -18.44 -4.81
C ASP A 83 -12.58 -18.64 -3.32
N SER A 84 -13.59 -19.05 -2.55
CA SER A 84 -13.40 -19.36 -1.13
C SER A 84 -12.46 -20.56 -0.94
N GLY A 85 -11.26 -20.29 -0.46
CA GLY A 85 -10.24 -21.30 -0.17
C GLY A 85 -8.98 -21.13 -1.01
N GLU A 86 -9.05 -20.28 -2.04
CA GLU A 86 -7.89 -19.91 -2.83
C GLU A 86 -6.95 -18.98 -2.05
N PRO A 87 -5.67 -19.33 -1.96
CA PRO A 87 -4.74 -18.59 -1.12
C PRO A 87 -4.28 -17.30 -1.81
N GLY A 88 -4.07 -16.25 -1.02
CA GLY A 88 -3.37 -15.06 -1.47
C GLY A 88 -1.93 -15.37 -1.91
N LEU A 89 -1.46 -14.69 -2.96
CA LEU A 89 -0.13 -14.89 -3.52
C LEU A 89 0.82 -13.77 -3.09
N SER A 90 1.76 -14.08 -2.21
CA SER A 90 2.73 -13.11 -1.68
C SER A 90 3.93 -12.89 -2.60
N GLY A 91 4.56 -11.72 -2.48
CA GLY A 91 5.86 -11.47 -3.10
C GLY A 91 5.79 -11.05 -4.56
N MET A 92 4.60 -10.73 -5.08
CA MET A 92 4.45 -10.20 -6.44
C MET A 92 4.86 -8.73 -6.45
N ASP A 93 5.73 -8.33 -7.39
CA ASP A 93 6.11 -6.93 -7.57
C ASP A 93 5.03 -6.18 -8.34
N LEU A 94 4.63 -5.00 -7.84
CA LEU A 94 3.58 -4.18 -8.43
C LEU A 94 4.08 -2.76 -8.67
N TYR A 95 3.69 -2.18 -9.80
CA TYR A 95 4.07 -0.83 -10.21
C TYR A 95 2.81 -0.02 -10.52
N LEU A 96 2.66 1.13 -9.87
CA LEU A 96 1.61 2.08 -10.18
C LEU A 96 2.14 3.05 -11.25
N TRP A 97 1.48 3.06 -12.39
CA TRP A 97 1.76 3.96 -13.50
C TRP A 97 0.75 5.09 -13.53
N ALA A 98 1.23 6.28 -13.89
CA ALA A 98 0.39 7.39 -14.32
C ALA A 98 0.26 7.37 -15.84
N ASP A 99 -0.96 7.57 -16.32
CA ASP A 99 -1.28 7.92 -17.71
C ASP A 99 -1.54 9.45 -17.75
N ASP A 100 -0.46 10.20 -17.97
CA ASP A 100 -0.45 11.67 -17.93
C ASP A 100 -1.11 12.26 -19.18
N ASN A 101 -1.00 11.54 -20.31
CA ASN A 101 -1.48 12.00 -21.62
C ASN A 101 -2.92 11.52 -21.96
N ARG A 102 -3.45 10.55 -21.19
CA ARG A 102 -4.79 9.94 -21.29
C ARG A 102 -5.02 9.11 -22.56
N ASP A 103 -3.99 8.47 -23.09
CA ASP A 103 -4.09 7.57 -24.25
C ASP A 103 -4.32 6.10 -23.88
N GLY A 104 -4.40 5.79 -22.57
CA GLY A 104 -4.59 4.45 -22.06
C GLY A 104 -3.30 3.62 -22.00
N LEU A 105 -2.13 4.28 -22.05
CA LEU A 105 -0.82 3.63 -21.92
C LEU A 105 -0.05 4.20 -20.71
N PRO A 106 0.84 3.38 -20.11
CA PRO A 106 1.67 3.84 -19.00
C PRO A 106 2.73 4.86 -19.46
N ASP A 107 2.76 6.04 -18.84
CA ASP A 107 3.78 7.07 -19.10
C ASP A 107 4.92 7.02 -18.06
N ARG A 108 4.56 7.00 -16.77
CA ARG A 108 5.53 7.16 -15.68
C ARG A 108 5.15 6.39 -14.41
N ILE A 109 6.11 5.68 -13.82
CA ILE A 109 5.94 5.04 -12.51
C ILE A 109 5.82 6.11 -11.42
N VAL A 110 4.78 6.00 -10.60
CA VAL A 110 4.48 6.87 -9.46
C VAL A 110 4.48 6.13 -8.13
N GLY A 111 4.52 4.80 -8.14
CA GLY A 111 4.61 3.98 -6.94
C GLY A 111 5.05 2.57 -7.26
N THR A 112 5.62 1.90 -6.25
CA THR A 112 5.93 0.48 -6.30
C THR A 112 5.57 -0.15 -4.96
N THR A 113 5.10 -1.39 -4.98
CA THR A 113 4.91 -2.19 -3.78
C THR A 113 5.14 -3.67 -4.11
N THR A 114 5.12 -4.51 -3.09
CA THR A 114 5.08 -5.96 -3.23
C THR A 114 3.85 -6.48 -2.50
N SER A 115 3.18 -7.51 -3.01
CA SER A 115 2.04 -8.11 -2.33
C SER A 115 2.43 -8.74 -0.99
N GLY A 116 1.58 -8.55 0.03
CA GLY A 116 1.78 -9.02 1.40
C GLY A 116 1.69 -10.54 1.55
N ALA A 117 1.89 -11.05 2.76
CA ALA A 117 1.89 -12.49 3.05
C ALA A 117 0.55 -13.18 2.73
N ASP A 118 -0.54 -12.42 2.81
CA ASP A 118 -1.90 -12.81 2.47
C ASP A 118 -2.29 -12.37 1.06
N GLY A 119 -1.35 -11.92 0.23
CA GLY A 119 -1.59 -11.42 -1.13
C GLY A 119 -2.09 -9.97 -1.18
N ARG A 120 -2.31 -9.29 -0.05
CA ARG A 120 -2.88 -7.95 -0.08
C ARG A 120 -1.89 -6.86 -0.47
N TYR A 121 -2.37 -5.83 -1.14
CA TYR A 121 -1.58 -4.65 -1.50
C TYR A 121 -2.45 -3.38 -1.56
N ALA A 122 -1.83 -2.21 -1.54
CA ALA A 122 -2.53 -0.95 -1.77
C ALA A 122 -1.58 0.18 -2.19
N PHE A 123 -2.10 1.11 -2.99
CA PHE A 123 -1.52 2.42 -3.26
C PHE A 123 -2.45 3.51 -2.71
N CYS A 124 -1.89 4.46 -1.96
CA CYS A 124 -2.67 5.48 -1.26
C CYS A 124 -2.12 6.89 -1.40
N GLY A 125 -2.96 7.87 -1.08
CA GLY A 125 -2.62 9.29 -1.23
C GLY A 125 -2.64 9.72 -2.69
N LEU A 126 -3.45 9.06 -3.52
CA LEU A 126 -3.52 9.29 -4.95
C LEU A 126 -4.27 10.57 -5.28
N GLN A 127 -3.82 11.23 -6.34
CA GLN A 127 -4.49 12.42 -6.87
C GLN A 127 -5.67 12.00 -7.75
N ALA A 128 -6.89 12.42 -7.40
CA ALA A 128 -8.11 12.04 -8.11
C ALA A 128 -8.23 12.53 -9.57
N VAL A 129 -7.44 13.54 -9.97
CA VAL A 129 -7.44 14.07 -11.35
C VAL A 129 -6.58 13.26 -12.31
N GLN A 130 -5.76 12.38 -11.76
CA GLN A 130 -4.81 11.54 -12.48
C GLN A 130 -5.47 10.21 -12.85
N ILE A 131 -5.12 9.70 -14.03
CA ILE A 131 -5.46 8.34 -14.44
C ILE A 131 -4.28 7.43 -14.09
N TYR A 132 -4.57 6.28 -13.50
CA TYR A 132 -3.56 5.31 -13.10
C TYR A 132 -3.76 3.98 -13.79
N MET A 133 -2.71 3.17 -13.87
CA MET A 133 -2.77 1.75 -14.22
C MET A 133 -1.88 1.00 -13.25
N ILE A 134 -2.23 -0.23 -12.91
CA ILE A 134 -1.37 -1.08 -12.08
C ILE A 134 -0.76 -2.14 -12.98
N GLU A 135 0.57 -2.20 -12.98
CA GLU A 135 1.32 -3.30 -13.55
C GLU A 135 1.61 -4.32 -12.46
N PHE A 136 1.19 -5.54 -12.69
CA PHE A 136 1.51 -6.69 -11.90
C PHE A 136 2.67 -7.44 -12.55
N GLY A 137 3.69 -7.76 -11.76
CA GLY A 137 4.78 -8.60 -12.19
C GLY A 137 4.36 -10.06 -12.28
N THR A 138 5.14 -10.85 -13.00
CA THR A 138 5.03 -12.32 -13.00
C THR A 138 6.34 -12.94 -12.50
N THR A 139 6.25 -14.19 -12.04
CA THR A 139 7.43 -15.03 -11.80
C THR A 139 7.50 -16.09 -12.89
N PRO A 140 8.66 -16.73 -13.15
CA PRO A 140 8.76 -17.76 -14.18
C PRO A 140 7.82 -18.97 -14.00
N GLN A 141 7.25 -19.14 -12.81
CA GLN A 141 6.33 -20.24 -12.49
C GLN A 141 4.86 -19.85 -12.57
N CYS A 142 4.54 -18.57 -12.74
CA CYS A 142 3.19 -18.05 -12.66
C CYS A 142 2.82 -17.25 -13.92
N SER A 143 1.61 -17.44 -14.40
CA SER A 143 0.98 -16.62 -15.43
C SER A 143 -0.34 -16.05 -14.89
N PHE A 144 -0.83 -14.96 -15.49
CA PHE A 144 -2.15 -14.43 -15.15
C PHE A 144 -3.26 -15.40 -15.53
N THR A 145 -4.32 -15.41 -14.73
CA THR A 145 -5.58 -16.11 -15.04
C THR A 145 -6.46 -15.30 -16.01
N LEU A 146 -7.69 -15.78 -16.26
CA LEU A 146 -8.70 -15.12 -17.06
C LEU A 146 -9.11 -13.78 -16.43
N ARG A 147 -9.21 -12.76 -17.28
CA ARG A 147 -9.62 -11.40 -16.91
C ARG A 147 -11.13 -11.21 -16.99
N ASP A 148 -11.70 -10.37 -16.12
CA ASP A 148 -13.10 -9.93 -16.15
C ASP A 148 -14.10 -11.11 -16.18
N GLN A 149 -14.00 -12.04 -15.22
CA GLN A 149 -14.84 -13.24 -15.17
C GLN A 149 -16.01 -13.07 -14.19
N GLY A 150 -17.16 -13.64 -14.54
CA GLY A 150 -18.37 -13.52 -13.71
C GLY A 150 -19.06 -12.16 -13.87
N ASN A 151 -19.73 -11.70 -12.80
CA ASN A 151 -20.43 -10.40 -12.75
C ASN A 151 -20.08 -9.60 -11.48
N ASP A 152 -19.18 -10.12 -10.66
CA ASP A 152 -18.80 -9.50 -9.39
C ASP A 152 -17.35 -9.02 -9.50
N GLU A 153 -17.21 -7.73 -9.80
CA GLU A 153 -15.94 -7.05 -10.04
C GLU A 153 -15.04 -6.99 -8.78
N THR A 154 -15.51 -7.49 -7.62
CA THR A 154 -14.73 -7.49 -6.37
C THR A 154 -13.97 -8.79 -6.15
N VAL A 155 -14.14 -9.77 -7.03
CA VAL A 155 -13.59 -11.11 -6.89
C VAL A 155 -13.07 -11.67 -8.21
N ASP A 156 -12.90 -10.89 -9.26
CA ASP A 156 -12.33 -11.36 -10.52
C ASP A 156 -10.99 -10.68 -10.80
N SER A 157 -10.27 -11.17 -11.82
CA SER A 157 -8.95 -10.62 -12.14
C SER A 157 -9.08 -9.46 -13.12
N ASP A 158 -8.46 -8.31 -12.82
CA ASP A 158 -8.50 -7.12 -13.68
C ASP A 158 -7.41 -7.10 -14.76
N VAL A 159 -6.46 -8.03 -14.68
CA VAL A 159 -5.17 -7.92 -15.36
C VAL A 159 -5.22 -8.40 -16.80
N ASP A 160 -4.81 -7.54 -17.75
CA ASP A 160 -4.55 -7.93 -19.14
C ASP A 160 -3.41 -8.96 -19.17
N THR A 161 -3.70 -10.18 -19.62
CA THR A 161 -2.77 -11.31 -19.57
C THR A 161 -1.55 -11.16 -20.47
N GLN A 162 -1.56 -10.24 -21.44
CA GLN A 162 -0.42 -9.98 -22.33
C GLN A 162 0.50 -8.89 -21.78
N ARG A 163 -0.05 -7.93 -21.06
CA ARG A 163 0.66 -6.74 -20.60
C ARG A 163 0.96 -6.75 -19.11
N GLY A 164 0.25 -7.55 -18.32
CA GLY A 164 0.28 -7.48 -16.86
C GLY A 164 -0.31 -6.18 -16.31
N LEU A 165 -1.10 -5.45 -17.12
CA LEU A 165 -1.64 -4.14 -16.77
C LEU A 165 -3.15 -4.21 -16.54
N THR A 166 -3.66 -3.45 -15.59
CA THR A 166 -5.09 -3.15 -15.49
C THR A 166 -5.53 -2.23 -16.64
N ALA A 167 -6.84 -2.13 -16.84
CA ALA A 167 -7.41 -0.99 -17.55
C ALA A 167 -7.10 0.34 -16.81
N PRO A 168 -7.19 1.50 -17.50
CA PRO A 168 -7.02 2.80 -16.87
C PRO A 168 -8.05 3.04 -15.75
N LEU A 169 -7.54 3.41 -14.58
CA LEU A 169 -8.28 3.63 -13.34
C LEU A 169 -8.45 5.13 -13.10
N GLN A 170 -9.70 5.58 -13.06
CA GLN A 170 -10.05 6.94 -12.65
C GLN A 170 -10.68 6.92 -11.26
N LEU A 171 -10.06 7.61 -10.31
CA LEU A 171 -10.48 7.61 -8.91
C LEU A 171 -11.07 8.96 -8.51
N ALA A 172 -12.23 8.96 -7.85
CA ALA A 172 -12.77 10.17 -7.24
C ALA A 172 -11.98 10.57 -5.97
N ASN A 173 -12.07 11.83 -5.56
CA ASN A 173 -11.35 12.32 -4.39
C ASN A 173 -11.80 11.60 -3.11
N GLY A 174 -10.85 10.93 -2.44
CA GLY A 174 -11.12 10.09 -1.27
C GLY A 174 -11.81 8.77 -1.59
N GLN A 175 -11.86 8.35 -2.86
CA GLN A 175 -12.31 7.02 -3.24
C GLN A 175 -11.33 5.97 -2.72
N ILE A 176 -11.88 4.90 -2.15
CA ILE A 176 -11.17 3.66 -1.85
C ILE A 176 -11.71 2.63 -2.82
N ASN A 177 -10.87 2.19 -3.76
CA ASN A 177 -11.23 1.14 -4.71
C ASN A 177 -10.56 -0.19 -4.28
N ASN A 178 -11.37 -1.13 -3.80
CA ASN A 178 -10.95 -2.46 -3.33
C ASN A 178 -11.53 -3.54 -4.25
N ALA A 179 -11.23 -3.41 -5.53
CA ALA A 179 -11.75 -4.21 -6.64
C ALA A 179 -10.74 -4.08 -7.79
N VAL A 180 -9.47 -4.26 -7.44
CA VAL A 180 -8.36 -4.22 -8.38
C VAL A 180 -7.43 -5.36 -8.02
N ASP A 181 -7.62 -6.47 -8.70
CA ASP A 181 -7.15 -7.77 -8.27
C ASP A 181 -6.38 -8.47 -9.39
N ALA A 182 -5.50 -9.40 -9.01
CA ALA A 182 -4.74 -10.20 -9.97
C ALA A 182 -4.68 -11.67 -9.57
N GLY A 183 -5.31 -12.51 -10.39
CA GLY A 183 -5.27 -13.95 -10.24
C GLY A 183 -4.13 -14.55 -11.04
N TYR A 184 -3.49 -15.57 -10.46
CA TYR A 184 -2.36 -16.25 -11.07
C TYR A 184 -2.56 -17.75 -11.09
N ILE A 185 -2.24 -18.36 -12.23
CA ILE A 185 -2.08 -19.80 -12.38
C ILE A 185 -0.59 -20.09 -12.26
N CYS A 186 -0.20 -20.78 -11.19
CA CYS A 186 1.20 -21.16 -10.97
C CYS A 186 1.38 -22.67 -11.11
N GLY A 187 2.43 -23.08 -11.83
CA GLY A 187 2.89 -24.47 -11.79
C GLY A 187 3.28 -24.86 -10.35
N SER A 188 3.34 -26.16 -10.05
CA SER A 188 3.60 -26.66 -8.69
C SER A 188 4.79 -25.94 -8.03
N ILE A 189 4.48 -25.08 -7.05
CA ILE A 189 5.44 -24.42 -6.18
C ILE A 189 5.95 -25.46 -5.17
N ASN A 190 6.99 -26.20 -5.54
CA ASN A 190 7.67 -27.16 -4.66
C ASN A 190 8.58 -26.47 -3.64
#